data_AF-A0A2E9NJ45-F1
#
_entry.id   AF-A0A2E9NJ45-F1
#
_cell.length_a   1.000
_cell.length_b   1.000
_cell.length_c   1.000
_cell.angle_alpha   90.00
_cell.angle_beta   90.00
_cell.angle_gamma   90.00
#
_symmetry.space_group_name_H-M   'P 1'
#
loop_
_entity.id
_entity.type
_entity.pdbx_description
1 polymer ?
#
loop_
_entity_poly.entity_id
_entity_poly.type
_entity_poly.pdbx_seq_one_letter_code
_entity_poly.pdbx_strand_id
1 'polypeptide(L)'
;MVNLSRMHRLTYAIIAACLLAKWPLHAHVKWFSEFDFGDRPLTLAKAVTPTFIALAGLSMATIGLFVYLDRHLATSPWYTRISQWLAARRVHSVLVMRIGLGATLLLSWQAGTLFVPELAVSDWVGWVQFLVALLLIFEAAVPAAGIIVIALFVVGLTQYGTFHMLDYTFFTGVGCYLAVSRSNDPALRSSGVPALYTTLGFSLCWAALEKIIYPQWSSYLLDVHPQLTLGLEPNFFLISAAFVEMSLGYLLIIRLLQRPLALIITLVFFLTTMVFGKTEVIGHTIIHAALIVFLLEGPGERYRAPLAFLERIRLRTAFAAVSFAFLLVILIVPYVYIAQRTYSANLLAAGPAASGEPRIFFVEPQDGVTVESPVAFRFGSENFTIAALGDSGRAGAGHYQLGVDTDCLPPGVIIPEGQPWIHFPDATSEIVVQLEPGPHRFCLQPGDDEHRTLPGEQMSAVIQITVK
;
A
#
# COMPACT_ATOMS: atom_id res chain seq x y z
N MET A 1 -11.49 -33.87 -24.05
CA MET A 1 -12.08 -32.54 -24.27
C MET A 1 -12.62 -32.02 -22.95
N VAL A 2 -11.87 -31.15 -22.27
CA VAL A 2 -12.31 -30.53 -21.01
C VAL A 2 -13.34 -29.46 -21.35
N ASN A 3 -14.51 -29.54 -20.73
CA ASN A 3 -15.68 -28.75 -21.06
C ASN A 3 -15.48 -27.28 -20.62
N LEU A 4 -15.07 -26.40 -21.55
CA LEU A 4 -14.80 -24.97 -21.32
C LEU A 4 -15.94 -24.25 -20.58
N SER A 5 -17.19 -24.71 -20.73
CA SER A 5 -18.35 -24.11 -20.06
C SER A 5 -18.38 -24.30 -18.52
N ARG A 6 -17.62 -25.28 -18.01
CA ARG A 6 -17.52 -25.56 -16.57
C ARG A 6 -16.43 -24.69 -15.91
N MET A 7 -15.34 -24.42 -16.63
CA MET A 7 -14.27 -23.53 -16.16
C MET A 7 -14.77 -22.09 -16.02
N HIS A 8 -15.51 -21.56 -17.00
CA HIS A 8 -16.04 -20.19 -16.90
C HIS A 8 -17.02 -20.04 -15.73
N ARG A 9 -17.89 -21.02 -15.50
CA ARG A 9 -18.81 -21.01 -14.34
C ARG A 9 -18.09 -21.06 -13.00
N LEU A 10 -16.99 -21.81 -12.92
CA LEU A 10 -16.15 -21.85 -11.72
C LEU A 10 -15.44 -20.51 -11.48
N THR A 11 -14.92 -19.88 -12.53
CA THR A 11 -14.30 -18.54 -12.46
C THR A 11 -15.32 -17.49 -12.00
N TYR A 12 -16.53 -17.48 -12.55
CA TYR A 12 -17.59 -16.54 -12.12
C TYR A 12 -18.07 -16.82 -10.69
N ALA A 13 -18.15 -18.09 -10.28
CA ALA A 13 -18.51 -18.46 -8.92
C ALA A 13 -17.44 -18.05 -7.89
N ILE A 14 -16.15 -18.16 -8.24
CA ILE A 14 -15.04 -17.70 -7.39
C ILE A 14 -15.05 -16.17 -7.30
N ILE A 15 -15.24 -15.45 -8.42
CA ILE A 15 -15.36 -13.98 -8.41
C ILE A 15 -16.56 -13.54 -7.55
N ALA A 16 -17.71 -14.19 -7.70
CA ALA A 16 -18.90 -13.88 -6.90
C ALA A 16 -18.71 -14.21 -5.40
N ALA A 17 -18.04 -15.31 -5.08
CA ALA A 17 -17.72 -15.67 -3.69
C ALA A 17 -16.73 -14.68 -3.06
N CYS A 18 -15.73 -14.21 -3.80
CA CYS A 18 -14.78 -13.19 -3.33
C CYS A 18 -15.44 -11.81 -3.10
N LEU A 19 -16.49 -11.47 -3.87
CA LEU A 19 -17.27 -10.23 -3.71
C LEU A 19 -18.25 -10.28 -2.52
N LEU A 20 -18.63 -11.49 -2.09
CA LEU A 20 -19.63 -11.73 -1.05
C LEU A 20 -19.05 -12.16 0.30
N ALA A 21 -17.75 -12.46 0.40
CA ALA A 21 -17.11 -12.82 1.66
C ALA A 21 -17.18 -11.66 2.67
N LYS A 22 -17.44 -11.97 3.95
CA LYS A 22 -17.35 -11.02 5.07
C LYS A 22 -15.89 -10.87 5.48
N TRP A 23 -15.43 -9.64 5.68
CA TRP A 23 -14.00 -9.34 5.83
C TRP A 23 -13.68 -9.06 7.29
N PRO A 24 -12.62 -9.67 7.85
CA PRO A 24 -12.17 -9.34 9.19
C PRO A 24 -11.65 -7.91 9.24
N LEU A 25 -12.05 -7.19 10.29
CA LEU A 25 -11.54 -5.86 10.65
C LEU A 25 -10.31 -6.05 11.54
N HIS A 26 -9.13 -5.83 10.99
CA HIS A 26 -7.93 -5.61 11.79
C HIS A 26 -7.24 -4.34 11.29
N ALA A 27 -6.70 -3.57 12.24
CA ALA A 27 -5.71 -2.55 11.92
C ALA A 27 -4.53 -3.25 11.25
N HIS A 28 -4.12 -2.76 10.09
CA HIS A 28 -3.06 -3.36 9.30
C HIS A 28 -1.99 -2.31 9.04
N VAL A 29 -0.75 -2.74 8.86
CA VAL A 29 0.36 -1.88 8.44
C VAL A 29 0.60 -2.21 6.96
N LYS A 30 0.69 -1.22 6.08
CA LYS A 30 1.18 -1.40 4.71
C LYS A 30 2.66 -1.08 4.77
N TRP A 31 3.46 -1.53 3.81
CA TRP A 31 4.92 -1.72 3.98
C TRP A 31 5.65 -0.63 4.77
N PHE A 32 5.25 0.63 4.66
CA PHE A 32 5.91 1.75 5.34
C PHE A 32 4.97 2.64 6.17
N SER A 33 3.66 2.38 6.23
CA SER A 33 2.71 3.22 6.96
C SER A 33 1.63 2.42 7.67
N GLU A 34 1.23 2.92 8.84
CA GLU A 34 0.01 2.48 9.49
C GLU A 34 -1.19 2.88 8.62
N PHE A 35 -2.14 1.98 8.46
CA PHE A 35 -3.35 2.28 7.70
C PHE A 35 -4.57 1.60 8.32
N ASP A 36 -5.73 2.22 8.15
CA ASP A 36 -6.99 1.59 8.50
C ASP A 36 -7.93 1.64 7.31
N PHE A 37 -8.57 0.51 6.99
CA PHE A 37 -9.67 0.51 6.03
C PHE A 37 -10.89 1.29 6.55
N GLY A 38 -10.91 1.66 7.84
CA GLY A 38 -11.77 2.64 8.47
C GLY A 38 -11.42 4.10 8.13
N ASP A 39 -10.27 4.37 7.51
CA ASP A 39 -9.96 5.70 6.98
C ASP A 39 -10.86 6.03 5.80
N ARG A 40 -11.24 7.30 5.69
CA ARG A 40 -12.18 7.74 4.66
C ARG A 40 -11.50 7.78 3.28
N PRO A 41 -11.92 6.96 2.29
CA PRO A 41 -11.40 7.06 0.94
C PRO A 41 -11.93 8.31 0.23
N LEU A 42 -11.15 8.83 -0.71
CA LEU A 42 -11.63 9.85 -1.62
C LEU A 42 -12.71 9.28 -2.56
N THR A 43 -13.76 10.08 -2.77
CA THR A 43 -14.73 9.83 -3.84
C THR A 43 -14.11 10.12 -5.20
N LEU A 44 -14.63 9.53 -6.27
CA LEU A 44 -14.15 9.80 -7.64
C LEU A 44 -14.15 11.30 -7.98
N ALA A 45 -15.16 12.05 -7.53
CA ALA A 45 -15.24 13.50 -7.74
C ALA A 45 -14.11 14.30 -7.07
N LYS A 46 -13.56 13.80 -5.96
CA LYS A 46 -12.42 14.41 -5.26
C LYS A 46 -11.09 13.92 -5.82
N ALA A 47 -11.01 12.66 -6.23
CA ALA A 47 -9.80 12.06 -6.80
C ALA A 47 -9.46 12.61 -8.20
N VAL A 48 -10.49 12.87 -9.03
CA VAL A 48 -10.31 13.37 -10.41
C VAL A 48 -10.15 14.89 -10.40
N THR A 49 -8.92 15.34 -10.10
CA THR A 49 -8.52 16.74 -10.13
C THR A 49 -8.00 17.17 -11.52
N PRO A 50 -7.82 18.48 -11.79
CA PRO A 50 -7.13 18.93 -13.00
C PRO A 50 -5.73 18.32 -13.17
N THR A 51 -4.99 18.17 -12.07
CA THR A 51 -3.68 17.51 -12.04
C THR A 51 -3.78 16.04 -12.45
N PHE A 52 -4.78 15.31 -11.93
CA PHE A 52 -5.06 13.93 -12.34
C PHE A 52 -5.30 13.83 -13.85
N ILE A 53 -6.14 14.70 -14.41
CA ILE A 53 -6.46 14.70 -15.85
C ILE A 53 -5.21 15.01 -16.69
N ALA A 54 -4.41 16.00 -16.25
CA ALA A 54 -3.17 16.36 -16.92
C ALA A 54 -2.15 15.21 -16.92
N LEU A 55 -1.96 14.55 -15.77
CA LEU A 55 -1.05 13.40 -15.64
C LEU A 55 -1.55 12.17 -16.40
N ALA A 56 -2.87 11.94 -16.48
CA ALA A 56 -3.44 10.91 -17.33
C ALA A 56 -3.13 11.17 -18.81
N GLY A 57 -3.33 12.41 -19.28
CA GLY A 57 -2.99 12.83 -20.64
C GLY A 57 -1.50 12.71 -20.94
N LEU A 58 -0.64 13.12 -20.00
CA LEU A 58 0.81 12.99 -20.11
C LEU A 58 1.25 11.52 -20.17
N SER A 59 0.63 10.66 -19.37
CA SER A 59 0.89 9.21 -19.39
C SER A 59 0.51 8.61 -20.73
N MET A 60 -0.66 8.95 -21.28
CA MET A 60 -1.08 8.52 -22.63
C MET A 60 -0.11 8.98 -23.72
N ALA A 61 0.35 10.23 -23.68
CA ALA A 61 1.32 10.76 -24.63
C ALA A 61 2.68 10.04 -24.53
N THR A 62 3.16 9.82 -23.29
CA THR A 62 4.41 9.12 -23.00
C THR A 62 4.37 7.66 -23.45
N ILE A 63 3.28 6.95 -23.16
CA ILE A 63 3.04 5.58 -23.65
C ILE A 63 3.04 5.56 -25.18
N GLY A 64 2.40 6.54 -25.81
CA GLY A 64 2.41 6.68 -27.26
C GLY A 64 3.82 6.83 -27.82
N LEU A 65 4.67 7.64 -27.18
CA LEU A 65 6.09 7.79 -27.50
C LEU A 65 6.86 6.47 -27.30
N PHE A 66 6.56 5.72 -26.25
CA PHE A 66 7.19 4.43 -25.97
C PHE A 66 6.95 3.38 -27.04
N VAL A 67 5.82 3.43 -27.77
CA VAL A 67 5.60 2.56 -28.93
C VAL A 67 6.62 2.85 -30.05
N TYR A 68 6.96 4.12 -30.27
CA TYR A 68 8.01 4.49 -31.23
C TYR A 68 9.40 4.13 -30.72
N LEU A 69 9.67 4.35 -29.43
CA LEU A 69 10.94 4.00 -28.80
C LEU A 69 11.20 2.48 -28.87
N ASP A 70 10.19 1.66 -28.57
CA ASP A 70 10.28 0.20 -28.64
C ASP A 70 10.66 -0.27 -30.05
N ARG A 71 10.02 0.29 -31.07
CA ARG A 71 10.36 0.03 -32.48
C ARG A 71 11.79 0.46 -32.82
N HIS A 72 12.21 1.63 -32.34
CA HIS A 72 13.55 2.14 -32.61
C HIS A 72 14.63 1.26 -31.95
N LEU A 73 14.44 0.91 -30.67
CA LEU A 73 15.30 -0.01 -29.94
C LEU A 73 15.41 -1.36 -30.64
N ALA A 74 14.31 -1.91 -31.12
CA ALA A 74 14.31 -3.20 -31.84
C ALA A 74 15.19 -3.21 -33.10
N THR A 75 15.45 -2.05 -33.71
CA THR A 75 16.35 -1.91 -34.87
C THR A 75 17.80 -1.63 -34.51
N SER A 76 18.09 -1.31 -33.24
CA SER A 76 19.44 -0.96 -32.79
C SER A 76 20.35 -2.20 -32.70
N PRO A 77 21.52 -2.22 -33.38
CA PRO A 77 22.47 -3.34 -33.30
C PRO A 77 23.02 -3.60 -31.89
N TRP A 78 23.15 -2.55 -31.09
CA TRP A 78 23.62 -2.69 -29.71
C TRP A 78 22.57 -3.37 -28.84
N TYR A 79 21.31 -2.94 -28.97
CA TYR A 79 20.20 -3.54 -28.23
C TYR A 79 19.98 -4.99 -28.62
N THR A 80 20.07 -5.32 -29.91
CA THR A 80 19.92 -6.71 -30.37
C THR A 80 21.02 -7.62 -29.85
N ARG A 81 22.29 -7.16 -29.78
CA ARG A 81 23.39 -7.93 -29.17
C ARG A 81 23.15 -8.24 -27.69
N ILE A 82 22.81 -7.22 -26.89
CA ILE A 82 22.45 -7.42 -25.48
C ILE A 82 21.25 -8.35 -25.37
N SER A 83 20.28 -8.18 -26.27
CA SER A 83 19.08 -8.98 -26.25
C SER A 83 19.38 -10.48 -26.51
N GLN A 84 20.23 -10.77 -27.47
CA GLN A 84 20.71 -12.14 -27.74
C GLN A 84 21.52 -12.70 -26.58
N TRP A 85 22.39 -11.90 -25.96
CA TRP A 85 23.17 -12.30 -24.79
C TRP A 85 22.29 -12.69 -23.59
N LEU A 86 21.25 -11.92 -23.31
CA LEU A 86 20.26 -12.22 -22.27
C LEU A 86 19.41 -13.45 -22.64
N ALA A 87 18.97 -13.55 -23.91
CA ALA A 87 18.17 -14.68 -24.38
C ALA A 87 18.93 -16.02 -24.31
N ALA A 88 20.24 -16.01 -24.53
CA ALA A 88 21.10 -17.19 -24.35
C ALA A 88 21.11 -17.71 -22.89
N ARG A 89 20.68 -16.90 -21.92
CA ARG A 89 20.61 -17.24 -20.49
C ARG A 89 19.19 -17.57 -20.01
N ARG A 90 18.20 -17.64 -20.91
CA ARG A 90 16.80 -17.97 -20.61
C ARG A 90 16.62 -19.29 -19.84
N VAL A 91 17.54 -20.25 -20.02
CA VAL A 91 17.53 -21.51 -19.25
C VAL A 91 17.57 -21.29 -17.73
N HIS A 92 18.10 -20.16 -17.27
CA HIS A 92 18.19 -19.82 -15.85
C HIS A 92 16.95 -19.12 -15.28
N SER A 93 15.93 -18.77 -16.10
CA SER A 93 14.76 -18.02 -15.63
C SER A 93 14.05 -18.71 -14.45
N VAL A 94 13.85 -20.03 -14.55
CA VAL A 94 13.21 -20.81 -13.48
C VAL A 94 14.08 -20.84 -12.22
N LEU A 95 15.41 -20.94 -12.38
CA LEU A 95 16.34 -20.90 -11.25
C LEU A 95 16.29 -19.55 -10.52
N VAL A 96 16.29 -18.44 -11.27
CA VAL A 96 16.15 -17.08 -10.71
C VAL A 96 14.87 -16.98 -9.88
N MET A 97 13.74 -17.44 -10.43
CA MET A 97 12.47 -17.39 -9.72
C MET A 97 12.48 -18.25 -8.44
N ARG A 98 13.10 -19.44 -8.50
CA ARG A 98 13.25 -20.32 -7.32
C ARG A 98 14.08 -19.66 -6.22
N ILE A 99 15.20 -19.03 -6.58
CA ILE A 99 16.08 -18.34 -5.63
C ILE A 99 15.34 -17.15 -5.01
N GLY A 100 14.72 -16.31 -5.85
CA GLY A 100 13.99 -15.13 -5.40
C GLY A 100 12.82 -15.48 -4.47
N LEU A 101 11.98 -16.42 -4.88
CA LEU A 101 10.87 -16.88 -4.04
C LEU A 101 11.39 -17.55 -2.77
N GLY A 102 12.40 -18.41 -2.85
CA GLY A 102 13.00 -19.04 -1.67
C GLY A 102 13.52 -18.01 -0.67
N ALA A 103 14.24 -16.98 -1.14
CA ALA A 103 14.72 -15.90 -0.30
C ALA A 103 13.56 -15.11 0.34
N THR A 104 12.55 -14.71 -0.44
CA THR A 104 11.36 -14.03 0.10
C THR A 104 10.66 -14.86 1.16
N LEU A 105 10.39 -16.15 0.92
CA LEU A 105 9.69 -17.00 1.88
C LEU A 105 10.50 -17.23 3.17
N LEU A 106 11.84 -17.33 3.08
CA LEU A 106 12.71 -17.46 4.25
C LEU A 106 12.76 -16.16 5.07
N LEU A 107 12.89 -15.01 4.40
CA LEU A 107 12.89 -13.69 5.05
C LEU A 107 11.56 -13.42 5.75
N SER A 108 10.44 -13.68 5.08
CA SER A 108 9.10 -13.50 5.65
C SER A 108 8.82 -14.52 6.76
N TRP A 109 9.30 -15.77 6.64
CA TRP A 109 9.19 -16.75 7.72
C TRP A 109 9.94 -16.30 8.97
N GLN A 110 11.17 -15.80 8.84
CA GLN A 110 11.93 -15.24 9.96
C GLN A 110 11.22 -14.03 10.59
N ALA A 111 10.49 -13.26 9.79
CA ALA A 111 9.71 -12.12 10.26
C ALA A 111 8.33 -12.50 10.86
N GLY A 112 7.95 -13.78 10.86
CA GLY A 112 6.63 -14.21 11.32
C GLY A 112 5.49 -13.79 10.39
N THR A 113 5.78 -13.58 9.10
CA THR A 113 4.82 -13.04 8.12
C THR A 113 4.64 -13.95 6.90
N LEU A 114 3.47 -13.84 6.30
CA LEU A 114 3.09 -14.50 5.05
C LEU A 114 3.51 -13.61 3.88
N PHE A 115 4.43 -14.10 3.04
CA PHE A 115 4.90 -13.45 1.81
C PHE A 115 5.63 -12.11 1.96
N VAL A 116 5.06 -11.14 2.66
CA VAL A 116 5.47 -9.74 2.74
C VAL A 116 5.54 -9.28 4.21
N PRO A 117 6.22 -8.17 4.53
CA PRO A 117 6.56 -7.77 5.91
C PRO A 117 5.39 -7.61 6.91
N GLU A 118 4.17 -7.39 6.42
CA GLU A 118 3.04 -6.91 7.20
C GLU A 118 1.96 -7.96 7.45
N LEU A 119 1.95 -9.04 6.67
CA LEU A 119 0.91 -10.07 6.76
C LEU A 119 1.28 -11.06 7.88
N ALA A 120 1.05 -10.67 9.13
CA ALA A 120 1.36 -11.50 10.31
C ALA A 120 0.62 -12.85 10.30
N VAL A 121 1.34 -13.96 10.45
CA VAL A 121 0.79 -15.29 10.17
C VAL A 121 0.91 -16.24 11.37
N SER A 122 -0.03 -17.19 11.49
CA SER A 122 0.07 -18.26 12.49
C SER A 122 1.22 -19.22 12.19
N ASP A 123 1.84 -19.78 13.23
CA ASP A 123 3.01 -20.66 13.15
C ASP A 123 2.91 -21.77 12.10
N TRP A 124 1.76 -22.46 12.01
CA TRP A 124 1.60 -23.59 11.08
C TRP A 124 1.66 -23.15 9.61
N VAL A 125 1.09 -21.99 9.26
CA VAL A 125 1.17 -21.43 7.91
C VAL A 125 2.61 -20.98 7.62
N GLY A 126 3.27 -20.39 8.62
CA GLY A 126 4.70 -20.07 8.54
C GLY A 126 5.54 -21.30 8.21
N TRP A 127 5.30 -22.44 8.88
CA TRP A 127 5.99 -23.69 8.58
C TRP A 127 5.66 -24.27 7.20
N VAL A 128 4.43 -24.09 6.70
CA VAL A 128 4.09 -24.43 5.31
C VAL A 128 4.87 -23.56 4.32
N GLN A 129 4.98 -22.26 4.57
CA GLN A 129 5.81 -21.34 3.78
C GLN A 129 7.29 -21.76 3.80
N PHE A 130 7.81 -22.14 4.96
CA PHE A 130 9.17 -22.67 5.09
C PHE A 130 9.36 -23.98 4.31
N LEU A 131 8.38 -24.89 4.36
CA LEU A 131 8.40 -26.11 3.57
C LEU A 131 8.46 -25.79 2.07
N VAL A 132 7.72 -24.79 1.58
CA VAL A 132 7.82 -24.36 0.17
C VAL A 132 9.25 -23.91 -0.16
N ALA A 133 9.91 -23.16 0.71
CA ALA A 133 11.31 -22.78 0.50
C ALA A 133 12.24 -24.00 0.37
N LEU A 134 12.02 -25.07 1.15
CA LEU A 134 12.75 -26.33 1.00
C LEU A 134 12.44 -27.05 -0.32
N LEU A 135 11.16 -27.08 -0.72
CA LEU A 135 10.76 -27.70 -2.00
C LEU A 135 11.42 -27.01 -3.20
N LEU A 136 11.64 -25.69 -3.13
CA LEU A 136 12.29 -24.93 -4.20
C LEU A 136 13.76 -25.34 -4.43
N ILE A 137 14.41 -26.03 -3.49
CA ILE A 137 15.77 -26.59 -3.66
C ILE A 137 15.76 -27.74 -4.67
N PHE A 138 14.69 -28.55 -4.69
CA PHE A 138 14.57 -29.72 -5.55
C PHE A 138 13.83 -29.38 -6.84
N GLU A 139 14.52 -29.47 -7.98
CA GLU A 139 13.94 -29.12 -9.27
C GLU A 139 12.67 -29.92 -9.62
N ALA A 140 12.57 -31.17 -9.15
CA ALA A 140 11.40 -32.02 -9.36
C ALA A 140 10.16 -31.54 -8.57
N ALA A 141 10.35 -30.86 -7.44
CA ALA A 141 9.28 -30.40 -6.57
C ALA A 141 8.75 -28.99 -6.91
N VAL A 142 9.41 -28.29 -7.84
CA VAL A 142 9.08 -26.91 -8.23
C VAL A 142 7.60 -26.72 -8.64
N PRO A 143 6.98 -27.62 -9.43
CA PRO A 143 5.56 -27.48 -9.75
C PRO A 143 4.65 -27.53 -8.52
N ALA A 144 4.95 -28.41 -7.55
CA ALA A 144 4.20 -28.53 -6.31
C ALA A 144 4.38 -27.26 -5.44
N ALA A 145 5.60 -26.75 -5.34
CA ALA A 145 5.88 -25.48 -4.66
C ALA A 145 5.03 -24.34 -5.24
N GLY A 146 4.94 -24.23 -6.57
CA GLY A 146 4.10 -23.22 -7.24
C GLY A 146 2.61 -23.34 -6.90
N ILE A 147 2.07 -24.56 -6.82
CA ILE A 147 0.68 -24.81 -6.41
C ILE A 147 0.46 -24.40 -4.95
N ILE A 148 1.40 -24.73 -4.05
CA ILE A 148 1.31 -24.38 -2.63
C ILE A 148 1.37 -22.86 -2.43
N VAL A 149 2.17 -22.12 -3.21
CA VAL A 149 2.16 -20.65 -3.20
C VAL A 149 0.77 -20.08 -3.51
N ILE A 150 0.07 -20.64 -4.50
CA ILE A 150 -1.30 -20.24 -4.81
C ILE A 150 -2.24 -20.56 -3.64
N ALA A 151 -2.07 -21.73 -3.00
CA ALA A 151 -2.87 -22.10 -1.83
C ALA A 151 -2.62 -21.16 -0.64
N LEU A 152 -1.37 -20.76 -0.39
CA LEU A 152 -0.99 -19.77 0.62
C LEU A 152 -1.59 -18.38 0.31
N PHE A 153 -1.67 -17.99 -0.96
CA PHE A 153 -2.38 -16.77 -1.35
C PHE A 153 -3.87 -16.85 -1.04
N VAL A 154 -4.50 -18.01 -1.24
CA VAL A 154 -5.90 -18.24 -0.85
C VAL A 154 -6.08 -18.18 0.67
N VAL A 155 -5.12 -18.68 1.46
CA VAL A 155 -5.12 -18.48 2.92
C VAL A 155 -5.08 -16.98 3.26
N GLY A 156 -4.21 -16.23 2.59
CA GLY A 156 -4.16 -14.76 2.73
C GLY A 156 -5.49 -14.08 2.42
N LEU A 157 -6.21 -14.50 1.36
CA LEU A 157 -7.55 -13.97 1.06
C LEU A 157 -8.54 -14.17 2.20
N THR A 158 -8.46 -15.31 2.89
CA THR A 158 -9.35 -15.60 4.03
C THR A 158 -8.97 -14.84 5.30
N GLN A 159 -7.68 -14.51 5.47
CA GLN A 159 -7.16 -13.87 6.69
C GLN A 159 -7.19 -12.33 6.62
N TYR A 160 -6.84 -11.74 5.48
CA TYR A 160 -6.71 -10.29 5.31
C TYR A 160 -7.77 -9.68 4.39
N GLY A 161 -8.59 -10.53 3.77
CA GLY A 161 -9.64 -10.10 2.85
C GLY A 161 -9.13 -9.85 1.42
N THR A 162 -10.09 -9.81 0.49
CA THR A 162 -9.79 -9.68 -0.94
C THR A 162 -9.12 -8.35 -1.27
N PHE A 163 -9.60 -7.24 -0.70
CA PHE A 163 -9.11 -5.91 -1.07
C PHE A 163 -7.63 -5.71 -0.76
N HIS A 164 -7.18 -6.15 0.41
CA HIS A 164 -5.78 -6.10 0.82
C HIS A 164 -4.91 -7.03 -0.05
N MET A 165 -5.36 -8.25 -0.30
CA MET A 165 -4.57 -9.22 -1.08
C MET A 165 -4.44 -8.89 -2.57
N LEU A 166 -5.24 -7.95 -3.10
CA LEU A 166 -5.13 -7.53 -4.50
C LEU A 166 -3.79 -6.82 -4.79
N ASP A 167 -3.15 -6.23 -3.77
CA ASP A 167 -1.79 -5.67 -3.86
C ASP A 167 -0.74 -6.75 -4.18
N TYR A 168 -1.02 -8.01 -3.81
CA TYR A 168 -0.05 -9.10 -3.84
C TYR A 168 -0.36 -10.18 -4.88
N THR A 169 -1.23 -9.89 -5.86
CA THR A 169 -1.62 -10.88 -6.89
C THR A 169 -0.44 -11.44 -7.67
N PHE A 170 0.69 -10.72 -7.72
CA PHE A 170 1.92 -11.23 -8.34
C PHE A 170 2.40 -12.57 -7.77
N PHE A 171 2.11 -12.91 -6.51
CA PHE A 171 2.40 -14.24 -5.96
C PHE A 171 1.61 -15.35 -6.67
N THR A 172 0.39 -15.08 -7.12
CA THR A 172 -0.37 -16.05 -7.94
C THR A 172 0.26 -16.26 -9.31
N GLY A 173 0.84 -15.22 -9.91
CA GLY A 173 1.61 -15.32 -11.15
C GLY A 173 2.90 -16.12 -10.97
N VAL A 174 3.62 -15.88 -9.86
CA VAL A 174 4.80 -16.68 -9.47
C VAL A 174 4.43 -18.15 -9.28
N GLY A 175 3.35 -18.42 -8.55
CA GLY A 175 2.84 -19.77 -8.35
C GLY A 175 2.47 -20.44 -9.67
N CYS A 176 1.74 -19.76 -10.55
CA CYS A 176 1.41 -20.25 -11.89
C CYS A 176 2.66 -20.56 -12.73
N TYR A 177 3.63 -19.65 -12.73
CA TYR A 177 4.88 -19.81 -13.48
C TYR A 177 5.66 -21.04 -13.04
N LEU A 178 5.79 -21.26 -11.73
CA LEU A 178 6.48 -22.43 -11.19
C LEU A 178 5.67 -23.72 -11.42
N ALA A 179 4.34 -23.68 -11.24
CA ALA A 179 3.45 -24.81 -11.44
C ALA A 179 3.52 -25.40 -12.86
N VAL A 180 3.62 -24.54 -13.88
CA VAL A 180 3.67 -24.98 -15.28
C VAL A 180 5.10 -25.18 -15.83
N SER A 181 6.13 -24.83 -15.06
CA SER A 181 7.53 -24.78 -15.51
C SER A 181 8.05 -26.10 -16.11
N ARG A 182 7.56 -27.24 -15.60
CA ARG A 182 7.94 -28.60 -16.05
C ARG A 182 6.87 -29.29 -16.91
N SER A 183 5.85 -28.58 -17.38
CA SER A 183 4.83 -29.19 -18.21
C SER A 183 5.42 -29.77 -19.50
N ASN A 184 4.98 -30.98 -19.86
CA ASN A 184 5.27 -31.60 -21.15
C ASN A 184 4.55 -30.86 -22.29
N ASP A 185 3.43 -30.20 -21.98
CA ASP A 185 2.72 -29.34 -22.93
C ASP A 185 3.48 -28.02 -23.10
N PRO A 186 4.05 -27.75 -24.28
CA PRO A 186 4.82 -26.55 -24.52
C PRO A 186 3.98 -25.26 -24.41
N ALA A 187 2.68 -25.31 -24.70
CA ALA A 187 1.78 -24.17 -24.58
C ALA A 187 1.57 -23.82 -23.11
N LEU A 188 1.23 -24.82 -22.29
CA LEU A 188 1.06 -24.66 -20.85
C LEU A 188 2.34 -24.14 -20.19
N ARG A 189 3.50 -24.70 -20.53
CA ARG A 189 4.80 -24.22 -20.02
C ARG A 189 5.06 -22.75 -20.34
N SER A 190 4.72 -22.32 -21.57
CA SER A 190 4.91 -20.92 -21.98
C SER A 190 3.87 -19.94 -21.41
N SER A 191 2.78 -20.43 -20.81
CA SER A 191 1.72 -19.60 -20.22
C SER A 191 2.14 -18.90 -18.92
N GLY A 192 3.17 -19.41 -18.24
CA GLY A 192 3.66 -18.85 -16.98
C GLY A 192 4.21 -17.42 -17.12
N VAL A 193 4.86 -17.11 -18.24
CA VAL A 193 5.45 -15.78 -18.46
C VAL A 193 4.36 -14.70 -18.60
N PRO A 194 3.32 -14.87 -19.45
CA PRO A 194 2.16 -13.98 -19.46
C PRO A 194 1.50 -13.83 -18.09
N ALA A 195 1.33 -14.92 -17.33
CA ALA A 195 0.75 -14.86 -15.99
C ALA A 195 1.53 -13.92 -15.08
N LEU A 196 2.87 -14.05 -15.03
CA LEU A 196 3.74 -13.14 -14.27
C LEU A 196 3.60 -11.68 -14.69
N TYR A 197 3.68 -11.39 -16.00
CA TYR A 197 3.53 -10.02 -16.52
C TYR A 197 2.20 -9.40 -16.11
N THR A 198 1.11 -10.15 -16.28
CA THR A 198 -0.23 -9.66 -16.00
C THR A 198 -0.46 -9.44 -14.50
N THR A 199 -0.06 -10.37 -13.65
CA THR A 199 -0.30 -10.25 -12.20
C THR A 199 0.62 -9.22 -11.56
N LEU A 200 1.88 -9.13 -11.97
CA LEU A 200 2.80 -8.09 -11.47
C LEU A 200 2.38 -6.71 -11.98
N GLY A 201 2.03 -6.60 -13.26
CA GLY A 201 1.52 -5.35 -13.80
C GLY A 201 0.22 -4.91 -13.14
N PHE A 202 -0.71 -5.84 -12.89
CA PHE A 202 -1.93 -5.55 -12.13
C PHE A 202 -1.63 -5.07 -10.72
N SER A 203 -0.73 -5.74 -9.99
CA SER A 203 -0.38 -5.38 -8.62
C SER A 203 0.18 -3.95 -8.52
N LEU A 204 1.07 -3.57 -9.45
CA LEU A 204 1.56 -2.18 -9.55
C LEU A 204 0.43 -1.18 -9.86
N CYS A 205 -0.44 -1.51 -10.83
CA CYS A 205 -1.59 -0.65 -11.13
C CYS A 205 -2.54 -0.51 -9.93
N TRP A 206 -2.71 -1.58 -9.13
CA TRP A 206 -3.57 -1.57 -7.96
C TRP A 206 -2.98 -0.73 -6.83
N ALA A 207 -1.70 -0.94 -6.50
CA ALA A 207 -0.96 -0.16 -5.51
C ALA A 207 -0.80 1.33 -5.90
N ALA A 208 -0.83 1.64 -7.20
CA ALA A 208 -0.89 3.02 -7.67
C ALA A 208 -2.21 3.72 -7.28
N LEU A 209 -3.35 3.01 -7.33
CA LEU A 209 -4.66 3.60 -7.00
C LEU A 209 -4.79 3.95 -5.52
N GLU A 210 -4.07 3.24 -4.65
CA GLU A 210 -3.97 3.59 -3.23
C GLU A 210 -3.54 5.03 -3.03
N LYS A 211 -2.47 5.47 -3.69
CA LYS A 211 -1.93 6.83 -3.58
C LYS A 211 -2.92 7.90 -4.06
N ILE A 212 -3.88 7.52 -4.90
CA ILE A 212 -4.92 8.41 -5.44
C ILE A 212 -6.15 8.44 -4.52
N ILE A 213 -6.54 7.29 -3.96
CA ILE A 213 -7.80 7.15 -3.21
C ILE A 213 -7.60 7.30 -1.70
N TYR A 214 -6.43 6.94 -1.20
CA TYR A 214 -5.99 7.06 0.19
C TYR A 214 -4.66 7.84 0.27
N PRO A 215 -4.62 9.12 -0.16
CA PRO A 215 -3.38 9.88 -0.14
C PRO A 215 -2.78 10.01 1.28
N GLN A 216 -3.62 9.96 2.32
CA GLN A 216 -3.20 10.03 3.71
C GLN A 216 -2.31 8.85 4.15
N TRP A 217 -2.44 7.68 3.54
CA TRP A 217 -1.58 6.53 3.88
C TRP A 217 -0.13 6.75 3.45
N SER A 218 0.11 7.66 2.50
CA SER A 218 1.45 7.99 2.02
C SER A 218 1.95 9.36 2.49
N SER A 219 1.09 10.22 3.07
CA SER A 219 1.52 11.55 3.53
C SER A 219 2.51 11.44 4.69
N TYR A 220 2.24 10.56 5.65
CA TYR A 220 3.15 10.29 6.77
C TYR A 220 4.58 9.98 6.30
N LEU A 221 4.73 9.19 5.23
CA LEU A 221 6.04 8.87 4.66
C LEU A 221 6.77 10.08 4.10
N LEU A 222 6.03 11.02 3.52
CA LEU A 222 6.61 12.26 3.00
C LEU A 222 6.96 13.23 4.12
N ASP A 223 6.27 13.17 5.25
CA ASP A 223 6.59 13.97 6.44
C ASP A 223 7.87 13.46 7.12
N VAL A 224 8.03 12.13 7.23
CA VAL A 224 9.23 11.50 7.79
C VAL A 224 10.42 11.52 6.83
N HIS A 225 10.17 11.45 5.52
CA HIS A 225 11.20 11.43 4.47
C HIS A 225 10.95 12.47 3.37
N PRO A 226 11.01 13.77 3.70
CA PRO A 226 10.68 14.85 2.76
C PRO A 226 11.60 14.87 1.52
N GLN A 227 12.81 14.33 1.63
CA GLN A 227 13.73 14.17 0.50
C GLN A 227 13.18 13.32 -0.65
N LEU A 228 12.18 12.45 -0.39
CA LEU A 228 11.57 11.62 -1.42
C LEU A 228 10.84 12.44 -2.49
N THR A 229 10.33 13.63 -2.14
CA THR A 229 9.61 14.50 -3.07
C THR A 229 10.52 15.14 -4.11
N LEU A 230 11.84 15.10 -3.91
CA LEU A 230 12.85 15.76 -4.76
C LEU A 230 12.59 17.28 -4.91
N GLY A 231 11.99 17.91 -3.89
CA GLY A 231 11.64 19.32 -3.88
C GLY A 231 10.32 19.66 -4.59
N LEU A 232 9.56 18.65 -5.03
CA LEU A 232 8.20 18.83 -5.53
C LEU A 232 7.19 18.98 -4.38
N GLU A 233 6.06 19.63 -4.65
CA GLU A 233 4.95 19.70 -3.71
C GLU A 233 4.44 18.27 -3.39
N PRO A 234 4.23 17.90 -2.10
CA PRO A 234 3.96 16.51 -1.71
C PRO A 234 2.77 15.86 -2.41
N ASN A 235 1.64 16.56 -2.54
CA ASN A 235 0.45 16.01 -3.18
C ASN A 235 0.67 15.81 -4.69
N PHE A 236 1.33 16.77 -5.36
CA PHE A 236 1.74 16.63 -6.75
C PHE A 236 2.70 15.45 -6.94
N PHE A 237 3.69 15.29 -6.05
CA PHE A 237 4.61 14.15 -6.08
C PHE A 237 3.86 12.82 -5.95
N LEU A 238 2.94 12.73 -4.98
CA LEU A 238 2.19 11.51 -4.70
C LEU A 238 1.33 11.07 -5.89
N ILE A 239 0.55 11.99 -6.48
CA ILE A 239 -0.27 11.69 -7.66
C ILE A 239 0.64 11.37 -8.87
N SER A 240 1.78 12.06 -9.02
CA SER A 240 2.75 11.78 -10.09
C SER A 240 3.34 10.37 -9.95
N ALA A 241 3.72 9.97 -8.74
CA ALA A 241 4.22 8.63 -8.43
C ALA A 241 3.15 7.56 -8.76
N ALA A 242 1.88 7.82 -8.42
CA ALA A 242 0.77 6.95 -8.78
C ALA A 242 0.65 6.76 -10.30
N PHE A 243 0.74 7.83 -11.10
CA PHE A 243 0.67 7.72 -12.56
C PHE A 243 1.90 7.05 -13.18
N VAL A 244 3.09 7.24 -12.60
CA VAL A 244 4.29 6.50 -13.00
C VAL A 244 4.09 5.01 -12.75
N GLU A 245 3.68 4.62 -11.55
CA GLU A 245 3.45 3.22 -11.18
C GLU A 245 2.33 2.57 -12.01
N MET A 246 1.21 3.26 -12.20
CA MET A 246 0.11 2.86 -13.09
C MET A 246 0.59 2.65 -14.54
N SER A 247 1.43 3.54 -15.05
CA SER A 247 1.99 3.43 -16.39
C SER A 247 2.97 2.26 -16.52
N LEU A 248 3.86 2.06 -15.55
CA LEU A 248 4.79 0.93 -15.52
C LEU A 248 4.05 -0.41 -15.46
N GLY A 249 3.04 -0.52 -14.59
CA GLY A 249 2.19 -1.71 -14.49
C GLY A 249 1.45 -2.00 -15.80
N TYR A 250 0.87 -0.97 -16.41
CA TYR A 250 0.22 -1.10 -17.71
C TYR A 250 1.18 -1.56 -18.82
N LEU A 251 2.37 -0.96 -18.90
CA LEU A 251 3.39 -1.34 -19.90
C LEU A 251 3.82 -2.80 -19.75
N LEU A 252 3.87 -3.33 -18.52
CA LEU A 252 4.07 -4.76 -18.27
C LEU A 252 2.91 -5.62 -18.81
N ILE A 253 1.66 -5.22 -18.57
CA ILE A 253 0.46 -5.94 -19.05
C ILE A 253 0.44 -6.02 -20.58
N ILE A 254 0.68 -4.90 -21.26
CA ILE A 254 0.75 -4.86 -22.74
C ILE A 254 2.11 -5.31 -23.29
N ARG A 255 3.06 -5.63 -22.40
CA ARG A 255 4.39 -6.16 -22.71
C ARG A 255 5.16 -5.29 -23.71
N LEU A 256 5.13 -3.97 -23.49
CA LEU A 256 5.87 -2.97 -24.25
C LEU A 256 7.17 -2.60 -23.51
N LEU A 257 8.28 -2.37 -24.22
CA LEU A 257 9.59 -2.01 -23.64
C LEU A 257 10.14 -3.00 -22.60
N GLN A 258 9.72 -4.27 -22.66
CA GLN A 258 9.88 -5.28 -21.60
C GLN A 258 11.23 -5.29 -20.87
N ARG A 259 12.35 -5.41 -21.59
CA ARG A 259 13.68 -5.51 -20.96
C ARG A 259 14.17 -4.16 -20.41
N PRO A 260 14.14 -3.06 -21.18
CA PRO A 260 14.38 -1.73 -20.62
C PRO A 260 13.52 -1.42 -19.39
N LEU A 261 12.23 -1.74 -19.46
CA LEU A 261 11.28 -1.51 -18.39
C LEU A 261 11.64 -2.32 -17.14
N ALA A 262 11.95 -3.61 -17.29
CA ALA A 262 12.36 -4.44 -16.16
C ALA A 262 13.64 -3.93 -15.47
N LEU A 263 14.60 -3.42 -16.25
CA LEU A 263 15.81 -2.79 -15.72
C LEU A 263 15.50 -1.50 -14.96
N ILE A 264 14.66 -0.63 -15.53
CA ILE A 264 14.27 0.65 -14.90
C ILE A 264 13.55 0.39 -13.58
N ILE A 265 12.55 -0.49 -13.56
CA ILE A 265 11.80 -0.82 -12.34
C ILE A 265 12.74 -1.41 -11.28
N THR A 266 13.64 -2.32 -11.68
CA THR A 266 14.65 -2.90 -10.77
C THR A 266 15.54 -1.82 -10.17
N LEU A 267 16.01 -0.86 -10.97
CA LEU A 267 16.87 0.21 -10.49
C LEU A 267 16.13 1.14 -9.52
N VAL A 268 14.86 1.46 -9.80
CA VAL A 268 14.03 2.30 -8.93
C VAL A 268 13.81 1.62 -7.58
N PHE A 269 13.39 0.35 -7.55
CA PHE A 269 13.20 -0.38 -6.28
C PHE A 269 14.50 -0.62 -5.51
N PHE A 270 15.62 -0.75 -6.22
CA PHE A 270 16.92 -0.82 -5.57
C PHE A 270 17.32 0.52 -4.93
N LEU A 271 16.99 1.65 -5.57
CA LEU A 271 17.22 2.98 -5.03
C LEU A 271 16.41 3.23 -3.74
N THR A 272 15.14 2.85 -3.74
CA THR A 272 14.25 2.98 -2.57
C THR A 272 14.67 2.04 -1.43
N THR A 273 15.31 0.91 -1.72
CA THR A 273 15.92 0.02 -0.70
C THR A 273 16.96 0.74 0.16
N MET A 274 17.71 1.69 -0.40
CA MET A 274 18.68 2.48 0.37
C MET A 274 18.01 3.43 1.38
N VAL A 275 16.72 3.72 1.21
CA VAL A 275 15.93 4.57 2.12
C VAL A 275 15.20 3.72 3.15
N PHE A 276 14.46 2.71 2.70
CA PHE A 276 13.54 1.94 3.54
C PHE A 276 14.14 0.65 4.13
N GLY A 277 15.36 0.29 3.74
CA GLY A 277 16.13 -0.79 4.35
C GLY A 277 15.45 -2.15 4.28
N LYS A 278 15.40 -2.85 5.43
CA LYS A 278 14.96 -4.26 5.53
C LYS A 278 13.55 -4.48 4.98
N THR A 279 12.63 -3.56 5.23
CA THR A 279 11.22 -3.71 4.84
C THR A 279 11.07 -3.77 3.32
N GLU A 280 11.80 -2.89 2.60
CA GLU A 280 11.86 -2.92 1.14
C GLU A 280 12.45 -4.23 0.62
N VAL A 281 13.54 -4.70 1.24
CA VAL A 281 14.21 -5.95 0.82
C VAL A 281 13.24 -7.13 0.89
N ILE A 282 12.51 -7.27 2.00
CA ILE A 282 11.58 -8.39 2.19
C ILE A 282 10.44 -8.30 1.16
N GLY A 283 9.81 -7.12 1.00
CA GLY A 283 8.69 -6.93 0.09
C GLY A 283 9.06 -7.10 -1.40
N HIS A 284 10.20 -6.54 -1.83
CA HIS A 284 10.55 -6.45 -3.26
C HIS A 284 11.46 -7.56 -3.79
N THR A 285 12.06 -8.43 -2.95
CA THR A 285 12.97 -9.49 -3.43
C THR A 285 12.35 -10.36 -4.53
N ILE A 286 11.09 -10.75 -4.36
CA ILE A 286 10.37 -11.56 -5.36
C ILE A 286 10.04 -10.76 -6.62
N ILE A 287 9.78 -9.45 -6.49
CA ILE A 287 9.54 -8.56 -7.62
C ILE A 287 10.83 -8.44 -8.44
N HIS A 288 11.99 -8.24 -7.80
CA HIS A 288 13.29 -8.25 -8.49
C HIS A 288 13.54 -9.57 -9.24
N ALA A 289 13.21 -10.70 -8.64
CA ALA A 289 13.34 -12.00 -9.31
C ALA A 289 12.43 -12.10 -10.55
N ALA A 290 11.18 -11.62 -10.47
CA ALA A 290 10.27 -11.55 -11.61
C ALA A 290 10.80 -10.62 -12.71
N LEU A 291 11.35 -9.46 -12.35
CA LEU A 291 11.94 -8.52 -13.31
C LEU A 291 13.20 -9.08 -13.98
N ILE A 292 14.03 -9.84 -13.25
CA ILE A 292 15.16 -10.57 -13.84
C ILE A 292 14.67 -11.65 -14.79
N VAL A 293 13.59 -12.37 -14.45
CA VAL A 293 12.94 -13.30 -15.39
C VAL A 293 12.49 -12.57 -16.65
N PHE A 294 11.92 -11.37 -16.56
CA PHE A 294 11.54 -10.56 -17.72
C PHE A 294 12.76 -10.13 -18.57
N LEU A 295 13.89 -9.80 -17.92
CA LEU A 295 15.15 -9.53 -18.60
C LEU A 295 15.64 -10.76 -19.38
N LEU A 296 15.56 -11.97 -18.82
CA LEU A 296 15.99 -13.20 -19.47
C LEU A 296 15.04 -13.66 -20.58
N GLU A 297 13.72 -13.64 -20.32
CA GLU A 297 12.69 -14.13 -21.24
C GLU A 297 12.48 -13.20 -22.45
N GLY A 298 12.46 -11.89 -22.21
CA GLY A 298 12.10 -10.90 -23.22
C GLY A 298 10.76 -11.19 -23.92
N PRO A 299 10.57 -10.75 -25.18
CA PRO A 299 9.26 -10.78 -25.85
C PRO A 299 8.71 -12.16 -26.15
N GLY A 300 9.48 -13.23 -25.90
CA GLY A 300 9.07 -14.60 -26.16
C GLY A 300 8.86 -14.89 -27.65
N GLU A 301 8.75 -16.18 -27.98
CA GLU A 301 8.51 -16.62 -29.36
C GLU A 301 7.04 -16.92 -29.62
N ARG A 302 6.29 -17.37 -28.59
CA ARG A 302 4.91 -17.87 -28.73
C ARG A 302 3.82 -16.88 -28.38
N TYR A 303 4.03 -16.05 -27.36
CA TYR A 303 3.04 -15.06 -26.94
C TYR A 303 3.50 -13.67 -27.36
N ARG A 304 3.03 -13.20 -28.52
CA ARG A 304 3.31 -11.84 -28.98
C ARG A 304 2.61 -10.81 -28.09
N ALA A 305 3.16 -9.59 -28.01
CA ALA A 305 2.50 -8.48 -27.34
C ALA A 305 1.06 -8.30 -27.88
N PRO A 306 0.07 -7.92 -27.05
CA PRO A 306 -1.30 -7.69 -27.51
C PRO A 306 -1.38 -6.69 -28.67
N LEU A 307 -0.42 -5.78 -28.80
CA LEU A 307 -0.33 -4.80 -29.90
C LEU A 307 0.13 -5.37 -31.24
N ALA A 308 0.63 -6.62 -31.28
CA ALA A 308 1.33 -7.16 -32.44
C ALA A 308 0.40 -7.42 -33.65
N PHE A 309 -0.92 -7.52 -33.46
CA PHE A 309 -1.88 -7.69 -34.56
C PHE A 309 -2.09 -6.42 -35.39
N LEU A 310 -1.74 -5.24 -34.85
CA LEU A 310 -1.86 -3.98 -35.57
C LEU A 310 -0.61 -3.77 -36.43
N GLU A 311 -0.75 -3.58 -37.73
CA GLU A 311 0.41 -3.37 -38.62
C GLU A 311 0.91 -1.92 -38.59
N ARG A 312 -0.02 -0.96 -38.54
CA ARG A 312 0.30 0.47 -38.62
C ARG A 312 0.74 1.02 -37.27
N ILE A 313 1.88 1.72 -37.24
CA ILE A 313 2.43 2.29 -36.01
C ILE A 313 1.46 3.26 -35.32
N ARG A 314 0.75 4.10 -36.10
CA ARG A 314 -0.25 5.03 -35.57
C ARG A 314 -1.39 4.31 -34.84
N LEU A 315 -1.81 3.14 -35.36
CA LEU A 315 -2.84 2.32 -34.70
C LEU A 315 -2.32 1.67 -33.42
N ARG A 316 -1.07 1.19 -33.41
CA ARG A 316 -0.42 0.69 -32.18
C ARG A 316 -0.34 1.77 -31.12
N THR A 317 0.08 2.98 -31.50
CA THR A 317 0.15 4.14 -30.62
C THR A 317 -1.22 4.50 -30.06
N ALA A 318 -2.24 4.61 -30.92
CA ALA A 318 -3.61 4.91 -30.49
C ALA A 318 -4.16 3.82 -29.57
N PHE A 319 -3.99 2.54 -29.92
CA PHE A 319 -4.41 1.43 -29.09
C PHE A 319 -3.73 1.47 -27.72
N ALA A 320 -2.40 1.63 -27.66
CA ALA A 320 -1.65 1.69 -26.41
C ALA A 320 -2.11 2.85 -25.51
N ALA A 321 -2.32 4.04 -26.07
CA ALA A 321 -2.77 5.20 -25.30
C ALA A 321 -4.23 5.07 -24.84
N VAL A 322 -5.14 4.63 -25.72
CA VAL A 322 -6.57 4.51 -25.40
C VAL A 322 -6.84 3.36 -24.43
N SER A 323 -6.17 2.22 -24.57
CA SER A 323 -6.35 1.10 -23.65
C SER A 323 -5.72 1.35 -22.27
N PHE A 324 -4.74 2.26 -22.15
CA PHE A 324 -4.31 2.78 -20.84
C PHE A 324 -5.45 3.54 -20.16
N ALA A 325 -6.09 4.49 -20.84
CA ALA A 325 -7.21 5.25 -20.28
C ALA A 325 -8.37 4.32 -19.89
N PHE A 326 -8.66 3.31 -20.73
CA PHE A 326 -9.66 2.31 -20.43
C PHE A 326 -9.30 1.45 -19.20
N LEU A 327 -8.04 1.01 -19.08
CA LEU A 327 -7.57 0.29 -17.91
C LEU A 327 -7.69 1.13 -16.64
N LEU A 328 -7.28 2.41 -16.69
CA LEU A 328 -7.39 3.33 -15.58
C LEU A 328 -8.83 3.42 -15.08
N VAL A 329 -9.80 3.57 -15.98
CA VAL A 329 -11.23 3.60 -15.63
C VAL A 329 -11.70 2.25 -15.07
N ILE A 330 -11.31 1.13 -15.70
CA ILE A 330 -11.66 -0.22 -15.27
C ILE A 330 -11.14 -0.54 -13.87
N LEU A 331 -10.00 0.02 -13.48
CA LEU A 331 -9.43 -0.25 -12.16
C LEU A 331 -9.92 0.75 -11.10
N ILE A 332 -9.96 2.05 -11.41
CA ILE A 332 -10.32 3.08 -10.43
C ILE A 332 -11.78 2.98 -9.97
N VAL A 333 -12.70 2.64 -10.87
CA VAL A 333 -14.14 2.58 -10.52
C VAL A 333 -14.42 1.45 -9.52
N PRO A 334 -14.00 0.18 -9.77
CA PRO A 334 -14.11 -0.87 -8.76
C PRO A 334 -13.30 -0.59 -7.50
N TYR A 335 -12.10 -0.01 -7.61
CA TYR A 335 -11.29 0.32 -6.44
C TYR A 335 -12.04 1.27 -5.52
N VAL A 336 -12.55 2.40 -6.03
CA VAL A 336 -13.34 3.37 -5.26
C VAL A 336 -14.59 2.73 -4.69
N TYR A 337 -15.29 1.91 -5.46
CA TYR A 337 -16.48 1.21 -5.00
C TYR A 337 -16.18 0.26 -3.82
N ILE A 338 -15.13 -0.55 -3.94
CA ILE A 338 -14.69 -1.48 -2.89
C ILE A 338 -14.23 -0.68 -1.65
N ALA A 339 -13.42 0.36 -1.83
CA ALA A 339 -12.94 1.22 -0.77
C ALA A 339 -14.10 1.87 0.01
N GLN A 340 -15.06 2.47 -0.68
CA GLN A 340 -16.24 3.09 -0.07
C GLN A 340 -17.12 2.07 0.67
N ARG A 341 -17.33 0.89 0.09
CA ARG A 341 -18.09 -0.19 0.72
C ARG A 341 -17.40 -0.67 2.00
N THR A 342 -16.08 -0.83 1.95
CA THR A 342 -15.26 -1.26 3.09
C THR A 342 -15.32 -0.24 4.21
N TYR A 343 -15.08 1.05 3.90
CA TYR A 343 -15.23 2.15 4.83
C TYR A 343 -16.63 2.19 5.48
N SER A 344 -17.69 2.09 4.68
CA SER A 344 -19.07 2.12 5.19
C SER A 344 -19.39 0.92 6.08
N ALA A 345 -18.89 -0.27 5.74
CA ALA A 345 -19.04 -1.47 6.56
C ALA A 345 -18.31 -1.32 7.90
N ASN A 346 -17.12 -0.73 7.90
CA ASN A 346 -16.36 -0.45 9.13
C ASN A 346 -17.07 0.58 10.01
N LEU A 347 -17.63 1.64 9.42
CA LEU A 347 -18.41 2.64 10.14
C LEU A 347 -19.65 2.04 10.82
N LEU A 348 -20.32 1.11 10.16
CA LEU A 348 -21.47 0.38 10.73
C LEU A 348 -21.05 -0.60 11.83
N ALA A 349 -19.89 -1.25 11.68
CA ALA A 349 -19.36 -2.21 12.65
C ALA A 349 -18.82 -1.54 13.92
N ALA A 350 -18.33 -0.30 13.83
CA ALA A 350 -17.93 0.52 14.97
C ALA A 350 -19.12 0.91 15.87
N GLY A 351 -20.36 0.65 15.44
CA GLY A 351 -21.58 1.10 16.11
C GLY A 351 -21.89 2.57 15.80
N PRO A 352 -23.06 3.09 16.21
CA PRO A 352 -23.28 4.53 16.16
C PRO A 352 -22.17 5.21 16.97
N ALA A 353 -21.49 6.21 16.38
CA ALA A 353 -20.65 7.13 17.13
C ALA A 353 -21.42 7.51 18.39
N ALA A 354 -20.81 7.31 19.55
CA ALA A 354 -21.50 7.44 20.82
C ALA A 354 -22.27 8.76 20.83
N SER A 355 -23.60 8.64 21.02
CA SER A 355 -24.52 9.75 20.83
C SER A 355 -24.28 10.79 21.92
N GLY A 356 -23.59 11.86 21.56
CA GLY A 356 -23.29 12.99 22.43
C GLY A 356 -22.30 13.95 21.77
N GLU A 357 -22.21 15.17 22.28
CA GLU A 357 -21.15 16.09 21.86
C GLU A 357 -19.79 15.53 22.29
N PRO A 358 -18.73 15.71 21.47
CA PRO A 358 -17.37 15.38 21.85
C PRO A 358 -16.96 16.22 23.06
N ARG A 359 -16.40 15.57 24.08
CA ARG A 359 -15.91 16.24 25.27
C ARG A 359 -14.60 15.68 25.78
N ILE A 360 -13.82 16.55 26.41
CA ILE A 360 -12.63 16.21 27.18
C ILE A 360 -12.80 16.72 28.61
N PHE A 361 -12.17 16.05 29.58
CA PHE A 361 -12.31 16.42 30.99
C PHE A 361 -11.12 15.94 31.83
N PHE A 362 -10.94 16.57 32.98
CA PHE A 362 -10.04 16.08 34.03
C PHE A 362 -10.72 14.97 34.80
N VAL A 363 -10.08 13.81 34.89
CA VAL A 363 -10.46 12.73 35.81
C VAL A 363 -9.90 13.03 37.21
N GLU A 364 -8.66 13.47 37.27
CA GLU A 364 -8.02 14.01 38.48
C GLU A 364 -6.93 15.04 38.09
N PRO A 365 -6.65 16.05 38.93
CA PRO A 365 -7.42 16.45 40.10
C PRO A 365 -8.78 17.07 39.72
N GLN A 366 -9.71 17.13 40.66
CA GLN A 366 -10.99 17.82 40.46
C GLN A 366 -10.82 19.35 40.55
N ASP A 367 -11.85 20.10 40.17
CA ASP A 367 -11.85 21.55 40.36
C ASP A 367 -11.96 21.93 41.85
N GLY A 368 -11.20 22.93 42.28
CA GLY A 368 -11.21 23.51 43.63
C GLY A 368 -10.46 22.71 44.71
N VAL A 369 -9.86 21.57 44.41
CA VAL A 369 -9.18 20.75 45.43
C VAL A 369 -7.82 21.34 45.84
N THR A 370 -7.48 21.12 47.11
CA THR A 370 -6.15 21.37 47.65
C THR A 370 -5.32 20.09 47.65
N VAL A 371 -4.15 20.09 47.02
CA VAL A 371 -3.25 18.94 46.84
C VAL A 371 -1.83 19.23 47.33
N GLU A 372 -0.99 18.20 47.44
CA GLU A 372 0.44 18.32 47.65
C GLU A 372 1.20 18.14 46.31
N SER A 373 2.35 18.79 46.18
CA SER A 373 3.21 18.67 45.01
C SER A 373 4.18 17.48 45.18
N PRO A 374 4.42 16.65 44.13
CA PRO A 374 3.95 16.80 42.76
C PRO A 374 2.50 16.33 42.55
N VAL A 375 1.82 16.98 41.61
CA VAL A 375 0.40 16.74 41.32
C VAL A 375 0.26 15.77 40.15
N ALA A 376 -0.48 14.67 40.35
CA ALA A 376 -0.86 13.75 39.30
C ALA A 376 -2.11 14.24 38.56
N PHE A 377 -2.05 14.25 37.25
CA PHE A 377 -3.16 14.56 36.35
C PHE A 377 -3.54 13.32 35.56
N ARG A 378 -4.84 13.07 35.42
CA ARG A 378 -5.41 12.08 34.49
C ARG A 378 -6.54 12.71 33.70
N PHE A 379 -6.54 12.50 32.39
CA PHE A 379 -7.52 13.06 31.47
C PHE A 379 -8.44 11.98 30.91
N GLY A 380 -9.64 12.39 30.51
CA GLY A 380 -10.60 11.55 29.82
C GLY A 380 -11.17 12.24 28.59
N SER A 381 -11.64 11.44 27.63
CA SER A 381 -12.43 11.91 26.50
C SER A 381 -13.67 11.05 26.35
N GLU A 382 -14.74 11.65 25.84
CA GLU A 382 -15.97 10.97 25.45
C GLU A 382 -16.40 11.48 24.08
N ASN A 383 -16.87 10.58 23.21
CA ASN A 383 -17.25 10.87 21.82
C ASN A 383 -16.14 11.58 21.01
N PHE A 384 -14.89 11.51 21.48
CA PHE A 384 -13.71 12.12 20.87
C PHE A 384 -12.51 11.18 20.99
N THR A 385 -11.80 10.99 19.88
CA THR A 385 -10.66 10.07 19.78
C THR A 385 -9.36 10.82 20.07
N ILE A 386 -8.61 10.31 21.05
CA ILE A 386 -7.23 10.74 21.31
C ILE A 386 -6.28 9.80 20.58
N ALA A 387 -5.36 10.35 19.80
CA ALA A 387 -4.39 9.58 19.00
C ALA A 387 -2.99 10.20 19.12
N ALA A 388 -1.96 9.39 18.87
CA ALA A 388 -0.59 9.86 18.87
C ALA A 388 -0.31 10.67 17.60
N LEU A 389 0.53 11.71 17.71
CA LEU A 389 1.13 12.38 16.56
C LEU A 389 1.89 11.36 15.71
N GLY A 390 1.55 11.32 14.42
CA GLY A 390 2.06 10.33 13.48
C GLY A 390 1.11 9.16 13.22
N ASP A 391 0.03 9.00 14.02
CA ASP A 391 -1.15 8.18 13.68
C ASP A 391 -2.09 8.99 12.72
N SER A 392 -1.46 9.76 11.83
CA SER A 392 -1.94 10.93 11.09
C SER A 392 -2.87 10.55 9.93
N GLY A 393 -4.06 10.06 10.26
CA GLY A 393 -5.08 9.68 9.27
C GLY A 393 -6.51 9.70 9.78
N ARG A 394 -6.73 9.67 11.10
CA ARG A 394 -8.08 9.66 11.68
C ARG A 394 -8.67 11.06 11.68
N ALA A 395 -9.34 11.42 10.58
CA ALA A 395 -10.10 12.66 10.49
C ALA A 395 -11.04 12.80 11.71
N GLY A 396 -10.77 13.80 12.56
CA GLY A 396 -11.54 14.06 13.79
C GLY A 396 -10.92 13.51 15.09
N ALA A 397 -9.68 13.02 15.05
CA ALA A 397 -8.88 12.75 16.26
C ALA A 397 -7.97 13.95 16.60
N GLY A 398 -7.40 13.95 17.80
CA GLY A 398 -6.38 14.89 18.22
C GLY A 398 -5.57 14.36 19.41
N HIS A 399 -4.69 15.17 19.97
CA HIS A 399 -3.91 14.84 21.16
C HIS A 399 -4.08 15.90 22.24
N TYR A 400 -3.85 15.53 23.50
CA TYR A 400 -4.00 16.46 24.62
C TYR A 400 -2.89 17.52 24.65
N GLN A 401 -3.26 18.71 25.13
CA GLN A 401 -2.36 19.74 25.61
C GLN A 401 -2.89 20.31 26.93
N LEU A 402 -1.98 20.50 27.88
CA LEU A 402 -2.25 21.09 29.19
C LEU A 402 -1.56 22.44 29.30
N GLY A 403 -2.34 23.51 29.41
CA GLY A 403 -1.86 24.85 29.74
C GLY A 403 -1.79 25.05 31.25
N VAL A 404 -0.63 25.46 31.75
CA VAL A 404 -0.36 25.73 33.17
C VAL A 404 -0.37 27.24 33.42
N ASP A 405 -1.21 27.70 34.35
CA ASP A 405 -1.40 29.12 34.70
C ASP A 405 -1.68 30.03 33.50
N THR A 406 -2.44 29.50 32.54
CA THR A 406 -2.80 30.19 31.30
C THR A 406 -4.26 29.94 30.91
N ASP A 407 -4.79 30.78 30.02
CA ASP A 407 -6.13 30.64 29.46
C ASP A 407 -6.17 29.63 28.32
N CYS A 408 -7.34 28.99 28.16
CA CYS A 408 -7.62 28.21 26.96
C CYS A 408 -7.57 29.09 25.71
N LEU A 409 -7.01 28.55 24.63
CA LEU A 409 -6.94 29.24 23.35
C LEU A 409 -8.25 29.05 22.58
N PRO A 410 -8.70 30.05 21.81
CA PRO A 410 -9.91 29.93 21.02
C PRO A 410 -9.72 28.90 19.88
N PRO A 411 -10.79 28.30 19.34
CA PRO A 411 -10.70 27.31 18.26
C PRO A 411 -9.95 27.81 17.02
N GLY A 412 -9.17 26.93 16.40
CA GLY A 412 -8.38 27.19 15.18
C GLY A 412 -7.03 27.87 15.42
N VAL A 413 -6.65 28.11 16.67
CA VAL A 413 -5.36 28.72 17.04
C VAL A 413 -4.33 27.63 17.27
N ILE A 414 -3.11 27.84 16.77
CA ILE A 414 -1.98 26.94 17.02
C ILE A 414 -1.53 27.12 18.47
N ILE A 415 -1.49 26.03 19.22
CA ILE A 415 -0.96 25.98 20.59
C ILE A 415 0.57 26.10 20.51
N PRO A 416 1.19 27.12 21.14
CA PRO A 416 2.65 27.28 21.11
C PRO A 416 3.40 26.08 21.71
N GLU A 417 4.58 25.79 21.19
CA GLU A 417 5.49 24.82 21.80
C GLU A 417 6.16 25.39 23.06
N GLY A 418 6.32 24.54 24.07
CA GLY A 418 6.97 24.89 25.33
C GLY A 418 6.06 25.62 26.32
N GLN A 419 6.65 26.09 27.43
CA GLN A 419 5.89 26.71 28.51
C GLN A 419 5.09 27.94 28.03
N PRO A 420 3.84 28.11 28.47
CA PRO A 420 3.16 27.40 29.58
C PRO A 420 2.46 26.07 29.18
N TRP A 421 2.68 25.55 27.98
CA TRP A 421 1.97 24.38 27.45
C TRP A 421 2.79 23.09 27.57
N ILE A 422 2.12 22.02 27.97
CA ILE A 422 2.64 20.65 27.99
C ILE A 422 1.86 19.85 26.93
N HIS A 423 2.58 19.23 25.99
CA HIS A 423 2.00 18.49 24.87
C HIS A 423 2.11 16.98 25.10
N PHE A 424 1.10 16.24 24.66
CA PHE A 424 0.99 14.78 24.84
C PHE A 424 0.97 14.06 23.48
N PRO A 425 2.09 14.06 22.74
CA PRO A 425 2.15 13.61 21.35
C PRO A 425 1.97 12.10 21.18
N ASP A 426 1.96 11.30 22.23
CA ASP A 426 1.89 9.84 22.20
C ASP A 426 0.54 9.29 22.69
N ALA A 427 -0.51 10.13 22.70
CA ALA A 427 -1.83 9.84 23.27
C ALA A 427 -1.83 9.54 24.77
N THR A 428 -0.74 9.87 25.50
CA THR A 428 -0.71 9.73 26.95
C THR A 428 -1.77 10.62 27.60
N SER A 429 -2.55 10.05 28.53
CA SER A 429 -3.61 10.74 29.27
C SER A 429 -3.25 11.03 30.72
N GLU A 430 -1.99 10.79 31.12
CA GLU A 430 -1.51 10.92 32.50
C GLU A 430 -0.18 11.66 32.57
N ILE A 431 0.00 12.51 33.58
CA ILE A 431 1.28 13.17 33.88
C ILE A 431 1.39 13.50 35.36
N VAL A 432 2.63 13.56 35.86
CA VAL A 432 2.93 14.09 37.18
C VAL A 432 3.70 15.41 37.00
N VAL A 433 3.16 16.51 37.53
CA VAL A 433 3.72 17.86 37.37
C VAL A 433 4.18 18.40 38.72
N GLN A 434 5.44 18.84 38.78
CA GLN A 434 5.95 19.57 39.93
C GLN A 434 5.46 21.02 39.88
N LEU A 435 4.72 21.45 40.90
CA LEU A 435 4.18 22.81 41.02
C LEU A 435 4.69 23.48 42.30
N GLU A 436 4.79 24.80 42.26
CA GLU A 436 5.09 25.63 43.44
C GLU A 436 3.86 25.71 44.38
N PRO A 437 4.04 26.01 45.67
CA PRO A 437 2.90 26.25 46.57
C PRO A 437 2.08 27.48 46.14
N GLY A 438 0.76 27.36 46.12
CA GLY A 438 -0.15 28.44 45.75
C GLY A 438 -1.34 28.02 44.87
N PRO A 439 -2.20 28.97 44.48
CA PRO A 439 -3.28 28.72 43.54
C PRO A 439 -2.73 28.56 42.12
N HIS A 440 -3.17 27.51 41.43
CA HIS A 440 -2.84 27.25 40.03
C HIS A 440 -4.09 27.04 39.20
N ARG A 441 -4.03 27.45 37.95
CA ARG A 441 -5.12 27.24 36.98
C ARG A 441 -4.63 26.40 35.82
N PHE A 442 -5.46 25.45 35.39
CA PHE A 442 -5.15 24.57 34.28
C PHE A 442 -6.21 24.65 33.20
N CYS A 443 -5.76 24.64 31.95
CA CYS A 443 -6.62 24.45 30.79
C CYS A 443 -6.21 23.17 30.07
N LEU A 444 -7.15 22.24 29.86
CA LEU A 444 -6.99 21.07 29.01
C LEU A 444 -7.71 21.33 27.69
N GLN A 445 -7.02 21.16 26.56
CA GLN A 445 -7.59 21.23 25.22
C GLN A 445 -6.98 20.13 24.34
N PRO A 446 -7.68 19.69 23.29
CA PRO A 446 -7.10 18.88 22.24
C PRO A 446 -6.70 19.74 21.03
N GLY A 447 -5.62 19.33 20.38
CA GLY A 447 -5.10 19.90 19.14
C GLY A 447 -5.15 18.86 18.02
N ASP A 448 -5.32 19.32 16.78
CA ASP A 448 -5.07 18.48 15.61
C ASP A 448 -3.56 18.23 15.41
N ASP A 449 -3.21 17.52 14.33
CA ASP A 449 -1.82 17.20 13.99
C ASP A 449 -0.93 18.45 13.81
N GLU A 450 -1.52 19.62 13.50
CA GLU A 450 -0.83 20.91 13.40
C GLU A 450 -0.85 21.70 14.72
N HIS A 451 -1.26 21.07 15.82
CA HIS A 451 -1.50 21.67 17.14
C HIS A 451 -2.56 22.79 17.12
N ARG A 452 -3.50 22.78 16.17
CA ARG A 452 -4.62 23.73 16.16
C ARG A 452 -5.72 23.26 17.09
N THR A 453 -6.18 24.16 17.95
CA THR A 453 -7.31 23.91 18.85
C THR A 453 -8.57 23.53 18.08
N LEU A 454 -9.25 22.48 18.55
CA LEU A 454 -10.46 21.98 17.92
C LEU A 454 -11.72 22.76 18.36
N PRO A 455 -12.72 22.94 17.48
CA PRO A 455 -13.98 23.60 17.83
C PRO A 455 -14.91 22.70 18.65
N GLY A 456 -15.64 23.29 19.60
CA GLY A 456 -16.70 22.62 20.39
C GLY A 456 -16.77 23.16 21.81
N GLU A 457 -17.97 23.31 22.38
CA GLU A 457 -18.14 23.89 23.72
C GLU A 457 -17.49 23.04 24.82
N GLN A 458 -17.43 21.71 24.64
CA GLN A 458 -16.82 20.78 25.59
C GLN A 458 -15.43 20.29 25.17
N MET A 459 -14.83 20.96 24.17
CA MET A 459 -13.46 20.69 23.70
C MET A 459 -12.41 21.54 24.43
N SER A 460 -12.76 22.06 25.60
CA SER A 460 -11.86 22.68 26.56
C SER A 460 -12.38 22.43 27.98
N ALA A 461 -11.50 22.07 28.90
CA ALA A 461 -11.83 21.94 30.32
C ALA A 461 -10.89 22.83 31.14
N VAL A 462 -11.42 23.47 32.17
CA VAL A 462 -10.65 24.34 33.08
C VAL A 462 -10.86 23.88 34.50
N ILE A 463 -9.77 23.81 35.27
CA ILE A 463 -9.82 23.61 36.72
C ILE A 463 -8.89 24.60 37.42
N GLN A 464 -9.18 24.89 38.68
CA GLN A 464 -8.33 25.61 39.61
C GLN A 464 -8.03 24.71 40.80
N ILE A 465 -6.76 24.59 41.18
CA ILE A 465 -6.35 23.82 42.36
C ILE A 465 -5.46 24.68 43.25
N THR A 466 -5.30 24.28 44.51
CA THR A 466 -4.35 24.91 45.43
C THR A 466 -3.29 23.90 45.83
N VAL A 467 -2.02 24.22 45.64
CA VAL A 467 -0.88 23.41 46.08
C VAL A 467 -0.43 23.91 47.45
N LYS A 468 -0.28 22.99 48.42
CA LYS A 468 0.15 23.32 49.79
C LYS A 468 1.62 23.67 49.92
#